data_AF-A0A969C5C3-F1
#
_entry.id   AF-A0A969C5C3-F1
#
_cell.length_a   1.000
_cell.length_b   1.000
_cell.length_c   1.000
_cell.angle_alpha   90.00
_cell.angle_beta   90.00
_cell.angle_gamma   90.00
#
_symmetry.space_group_name_H-M   'P 1'
#
loop_
_entity.id
_entity.type
_entity.pdbx_description
1 polymer ?
#
loop_
_entity_poly.entity_id
_entity_poly.type
_entity_poly.pdbx_seq_one_letter_code
_entity_poly.pdbx_strand_id
1 'polypeptide(L)'
;MNLDEEAKKAVQELGEAINAAIEKSPRVVDSIQRLREIGYEPNLTLRLEIGLQELMERFQKNETEDFELDLTDEDLKTLHRMKIKI
;
A
#
# COMPACT_ATOMS: atom_id res chain seq x y z
N MET A 1 -19.99 -17.26 -1.49
CA MET A 1 -19.93 -15.88 -2.00
C MET A 1 -20.24 -14.96 -0.82
N ASN A 2 -19.21 -14.43 -0.14
CA ASN A 2 -19.36 -13.50 0.99
C ASN A 2 -18.23 -12.45 1.07
N LEU A 3 -17.17 -12.60 0.27
CA LEU A 3 -16.00 -11.70 0.28
C LEU A 3 -16.36 -10.26 -0.13
N ASP A 4 -17.33 -10.11 -1.03
CA ASP A 4 -17.74 -8.80 -1.57
C ASP A 4 -18.50 -7.93 -0.56
N GLU A 5 -19.27 -8.55 0.35
CA GLU A 5 -20.01 -7.81 1.39
C GLU A 5 -19.09 -7.35 2.53
N GLU A 6 -18.10 -8.16 2.90
CA GLU A 6 -17.10 -7.79 3.89
C GLU A 6 -16.20 -6.65 3.38
N ALA A 7 -15.81 -6.72 2.10
CA ALA A 7 -15.09 -5.66 1.40
C ALA A 7 -15.86 -4.34 1.37
N LYS A 8 -17.15 -4.36 1.00
CA LYS A 8 -18.01 -3.16 0.99
C LYS A 8 -18.13 -2.55 2.38
N LYS A 9 -18.29 -3.38 3.41
CA LYS A 9 -18.38 -2.92 4.79
C LYS A 9 -17.09 -2.22 5.24
N ALA A 10 -15.92 -2.79 4.91
CA ALA A 10 -14.63 -2.17 5.20
C ALA A 10 -14.45 -0.81 4.50
N VAL A 11 -14.88 -0.70 3.24
CA VAL A 11 -14.87 0.57 2.49
C VAL A 11 -15.79 1.61 3.14
N GLN A 12 -16.98 1.20 3.60
CA GLN A 12 -17.90 2.08 4.30
C GLN A 12 -17.31 2.58 5.64
N GLU A 13 -16.80 1.67 6.47
CA GLU A 13 -16.18 2.01 7.76
C GLU A 13 -14.99 2.98 7.58
N LEU A 14 -14.18 2.77 6.53
CA LEU A 14 -13.10 3.68 6.17
C LEU A 14 -13.63 5.06 5.75
N GLY A 15 -14.71 5.12 4.97
CA GLY A 15 -15.37 6.37 4.59
C GLY A 15 -15.88 7.16 5.80
N GLU A 16 -16.54 6.48 6.74
CA GLU A 16 -17.03 7.07 7.98
C GLU A 16 -15.88 7.61 8.85
N ALA A 17 -14.80 6.83 9.00
CA ALA A 17 -13.63 7.23 9.77
C ALA A 17 -12.94 8.48 9.17
N ILE A 18 -12.82 8.56 7.84
CA ILE A 18 -12.24 9.71 7.14
C ILE A 18 -13.12 10.95 7.33
N ASN A 19 -14.43 10.85 7.16
CA ASN A 19 -15.34 11.98 7.37
C ASN A 19 -15.24 12.50 8.80
N ALA A 20 -15.25 11.61 9.80
CA ALA A 20 -15.11 12.00 11.21
C ALA A 20 -13.75 12.67 11.49
N ALA A 21 -12.67 12.22 10.84
CA ALA A 21 -11.35 12.82 10.97
C ALA A 21 -11.28 14.21 10.33
N ILE A 22 -11.90 14.41 9.17
CA ILE A 22 -11.93 15.69 8.46
C ILE A 22 -12.78 16.72 9.21
N GLU A 23 -13.96 16.34 9.69
CA GLU A 23 -14.85 17.22 10.46
C GLU A 23 -14.18 17.77 11.71
N LYS A 24 -13.38 16.94 12.38
CA LYS A 24 -12.67 17.31 13.60
C LYS A 24 -11.28 17.91 13.34
N SER A 25 -10.83 17.99 12.10
CA SER A 25 -9.47 18.42 11.76
C SER A 25 -9.33 19.94 11.88
N PRO A 26 -8.50 20.44 12.81
CA PRO A 26 -8.29 21.89 12.95
C PRO A 26 -7.70 22.50 11.68
N ARG A 27 -6.82 21.78 10.99
CA ARG A 27 -6.23 22.22 9.71
C ARG A 27 -7.28 22.46 8.62
N VAL A 28 -8.31 21.62 8.56
CA VAL A 28 -9.39 21.77 7.58
C VAL A 28 -10.24 22.98 7.94
N VAL A 29 -10.58 23.15 9.22
CA VAL A 29 -11.32 24.31 9.72
C VAL A 29 -10.59 25.61 9.44
N ASP A 30 -9.29 25.69 9.73
CA ASP A 30 -8.46 26.88 9.47
C ASP A 30 -8.41 27.22 7.98
N SER A 31 -8.32 26.20 7.12
CA SER A 31 -8.30 26.38 5.67
C SER A 31 -9.64 26.89 5.14
N ILE A 32 -10.76 26.35 5.63
CA ILE A 32 -12.12 26.81 5.33
C ILE A 32 -12.31 28.26 5.80
N GLN A 33 -11.84 28.60 7.00
CA GLN A 33 -11.91 29.95 7.56
C GLN A 33 -11.18 30.95 6.66
N ARG A 34 -9.96 30.61 6.23
CA ARG A 34 -9.16 31.43 5.32
C ARG A 34 -9.86 31.68 3.98
N LEU A 35 -10.56 30.67 3.45
CA LEU A 35 -11.37 30.83 2.22
C LEU A 35 -12.53 31.82 2.43
N ARG A 36 -13.20 31.78 3.58
CA ARG A 36 -14.23 32.76 3.93
C ARG A 36 -13.69 34.16 4.09
N GLU A 37 -12.50 34.33 4.68
CA GLU A 37 -11.84 35.63 4.83
C GLU A 37 -11.53 36.31 3.49
N ILE A 38 -11.25 35.53 2.44
CA ILE A 38 -11.06 36.04 1.08
C ILE A 38 -12.36 36.13 0.26
N GLY A 39 -13.52 35.91 0.91
CA GLY A 39 -14.85 36.12 0.33
C GLY A 39 -15.47 34.91 -0.40
N TYR A 40 -14.93 33.70 -0.20
CA TYR A 40 -15.45 32.48 -0.82
C TYR A 40 -16.13 31.58 0.21
N GLU A 41 -17.30 31.03 -0.11
CA GLU A 41 -17.96 29.98 0.68
C GLU A 41 -17.58 28.61 0.10
N PRO A 42 -16.80 27.79 0.81
CA PRO A 42 -16.34 26.51 0.28
C PRO A 42 -17.44 25.45 0.30
N ASN A 43 -17.72 24.84 -0.86
CA ASN A 43 -18.50 23.62 -0.98
C ASN A 43 -17.55 22.44 -1.27
N LEU A 44 -17.22 21.66 -0.24
CA LEU A 44 -16.24 20.59 -0.33
C LEU A 44 -16.94 19.28 -0.73
N THR A 45 -16.57 18.70 -1.88
CA THR A 45 -17.01 17.35 -2.27
C THR A 45 -15.78 16.48 -2.45
N LEU A 46 -15.60 15.49 -1.57
CA LEU A 46 -14.51 14.52 -1.64
C LEU A 46 -15.05 13.22 -2.25
N ARG A 47 -14.44 12.77 -3.35
CA ARG A 47 -14.67 11.44 -3.91
C ARG A 47 -13.42 10.60 -3.66
N LEU A 48 -13.54 9.60 -2.80
CA LEU A 48 -12.47 8.66 -2.49
C LEU A 48 -12.70 7.38 -3.29
N GLU A 49 -11.72 7.00 -4.11
CA GLU A 49 -11.72 5.72 -4.82
C GLU A 49 -10.77 4.76 -4.10
N ILE A 50 -11.32 3.69 -3.52
CA ILE A 50 -10.54 2.65 -2.84
C ILE A 50 -10.52 1.43 -3.77
N GLY A 51 -9.35 1.16 -4.36
CA GLY A 51 -9.10 -0.10 -5.05
C GLY A 51 -8.71 -1.19 -4.06
N LEU A 52 -9.39 -2.33 -4.11
CA LEU A 52 -9.00 -3.51 -3.36
C LEU A 52 -8.08 -4.36 -4.24
N GLN A 53 -6.88 -4.64 -3.73
CA GLN A 53 -5.99 -5.62 -4.33
C GLN A 53 -5.92 -6.81 -3.38
N GLU A 54 -6.26 -8.00 -3.89
CA GLU A 54 -6.10 -9.23 -3.11
C GLU A 54 -4.63 -9.37 -2.72
N LEU A 55 -4.39 -9.53 -1.42
CA LEU A 55 -3.06 -9.76 -0.89
C LEU A 55 -2.68 -11.21 -1.26
N MET A 56 -2.20 -11.43 -2.49
CA MET A 56 -1.59 -12.72 -2.84
C MET A 56 -0.53 -13.03 -1.79
N GLU A 57 -0.69 -14.18 -1.14
CA GLU A 57 0.04 -14.66 0.02
C GLU A 57 1.56 -14.42 -0.14
N ARG A 58 2.07 -13.31 0.40
CA ARG A 58 3.52 -13.12 0.63
C ARG A 58 4.04 -13.94 1.82
N PHE A 59 3.29 -14.96 2.23
CA PHE A 59 3.63 -15.84 3.35
C PHE A 59 3.51 -17.31 2.97
N GLN A 60 4.11 -17.71 1.85
CA GLN A 60 4.44 -19.11 1.60
C GLN A 60 5.53 -19.23 0.51
N LYS A 61 6.79 -19.06 0.93
CA LYS A 61 7.93 -19.76 0.31
C LYS A 61 9.14 -19.73 1.26
N ASN A 62 9.07 -20.54 2.32
CA ASN A 62 10.25 -21.22 2.84
C ASN A 62 10.42 -22.53 2.03
N GLU A 63 10.41 -22.43 0.69
CA GLU A 63 11.03 -23.48 -0.10
C GLU A 63 12.50 -23.10 -0.15
N THR A 64 13.35 -23.94 0.45
CA THR A 64 14.71 -24.14 -0.05
C THR A 64 14.59 -24.35 -1.56
N GLU A 65 14.68 -23.26 -2.32
CA GLU A 65 14.99 -23.31 -3.73
C GLU A 65 16.40 -23.92 -3.77
N ASP A 66 16.48 -25.21 -4.06
CA ASP A 66 17.69 -25.82 -4.61
C ASP A 66 17.98 -25.03 -5.89
N PHE A 67 18.73 -23.95 -5.77
CA PHE A 67 19.35 -23.28 -6.90
C PHE A 67 20.33 -24.28 -7.48
N GLU A 68 19.93 -25.00 -8.53
CA GLU A 68 20.84 -25.74 -9.39
C GLU A 68 21.72 -24.68 -10.10
N LEU A 69 22.81 -24.32 -9.44
CA LEU A 69 23.80 -23.37 -9.92
C LEU A 69 24.54 -24.02 -11.08
N ASP A 70 24.03 -23.81 -12.29
CA ASP A 70 24.65 -24.26 -13.53
C ASP A 70 25.81 -23.31 -13.87
N LEU A 71 26.97 -23.56 -13.25
CA LEU A 71 28.16 -22.73 -13.39
C LEU A 71 28.95 -23.11 -14.64
N THR A 72 29.35 -22.11 -15.42
CA THR A 72 30.26 -22.34 -16.55
C THR A 72 31.71 -22.53 -16.08
N ASP A 73 32.58 -23.08 -16.94
CA ASP A 73 34.00 -23.25 -16.64
C ASP A 73 34.72 -21.94 -16.26
N GLU A 74 34.21 -20.80 -16.72
CA GLU A 74 34.74 -19.47 -16.39
C GLU A 74 34.32 -19.02 -14.98
N ASP A 75 33.09 -19.34 -14.57
CA ASP A 75 32.57 -19.05 -13.24
C ASP A 75 33.33 -19.83 -12.16
N LEU A 76 33.63 -21.11 -12.42
CA LEU A 76 34.41 -21.95 -11.52
C LEU A 76 35.82 -21.40 -11.27
N LYS A 77 36.50 -20.91 -12.33
CA LYS A 77 37.82 -20.28 -12.21
C LYS A 77 37.76 -19.00 -11.38
N THR A 78 36.70 -18.22 -11.57
CA THR A 78 36.49 -16.96 -10.84
C THR A 78 36.26 -17.23 -9.36
N LEU A 79 35.39 -18.17 -9.01
CA LEU A 79 35.13 -18.59 -7.63
C LEU A 79 36.39 -19.13 -6.95
N HIS A 80 37.21 -19.90 -7.68
CA HIS A 80 38.47 -20.42 -7.16
C HIS A 80 39.48 -19.30 -6.83
N ARG A 81 39.58 -18.26 -7.68
CA ARG A 81 40.42 -17.07 -7.39
C ARG A 81 39.92 -16.31 -6.17
N MET A 82 38.60 -16.29 -5.97
CA MET A 82 37.96 -15.67 -4.81
C MET A 82 38.05 -16.53 -3.53
N LYS A 83 38.61 -17.75 -3.60
CA LYS A 83 38.67 -18.73 -2.52
C LYS A 83 37.32 -19.09 -1.92
N ILE A 84 36.26 -18.97 -2.70
CA ILE A 84 34.91 -19.36 -2.29
C ILE A 84 34.82 -20.88 -2.48
N LYS A 85 34.53 -21.60 -1.39
CA LYS A 85 34.21 -23.02 -1.44
C LYS A 85 32.70 -23.15 -1.62
N ILE A 86 32.32 -23.90 -2.64
CA ILE A 86 30.95 -24.36 -2.88
C ILE A 86 30.77 -25.68 -2.12
#